data_AF-A0A3E5DXP9-F1
#
_entry.id   AF-A0A3E5DXP9-F1
#
_cell.length_a   1.000
_cell.length_b   1.000
_cell.length_c   1.000
_cell.angle_alpha   90.00
_cell.angle_beta   90.00
_cell.angle_gamma   90.00
#
_symmetry.space_group_name_H-M   'P 1'
#
loop_
_entity.id
_entity.type
_entity.pdbx_description
1 polymer ?
#
loop_
_entity_poly.entity_id
_entity_poly.type
_entity_poly.pdbx_seq_one_letter_code
_entity_poly.pdbx_strand_id
1 'polypeptide(L)'
;FKRTSNRHDYALKPTGRTALNALKDAGLDVIGVGKINDIFCGEGITQTYHSDSSVHGMQQTIDICKKDFHGLCFVNLVDFDALWGHRRNPEGYGREIEKFDRGLGTLMNELREDDLLILTADHGNDPTYTGTDHTREYVPFIAYSKKMKETGAIENQDTFAVIGASVAENF
;
A
#
# COMPACT_ATOMS: atom_id res chain seq x y z
N PHE A 1 -6.83 -23.87 -16.04
CA PHE A 1 -6.33 -22.62 -16.65
C PHE A 1 -5.93 -21.66 -15.52
N LYS A 2 -4.77 -20.99 -15.60
CA LYS A 2 -4.31 -20.00 -14.60
C LYS A 2 -3.69 -18.82 -15.36
N ARG A 3 -4.19 -17.60 -15.13
CA ARG A 3 -3.62 -16.38 -15.72
C ARG A 3 -2.20 -16.17 -15.19
N THR A 4 -1.31 -15.65 -16.04
CA THR A 4 0.07 -15.23 -15.66
C THR A 4 0.07 -13.80 -15.10
N SER A 5 1.21 -13.35 -14.56
CA SER A 5 1.40 -11.96 -14.11
C SER A 5 1.54 -10.93 -15.24
N ASN A 6 1.56 -11.37 -16.52
CA ASN A 6 1.75 -10.51 -17.70
C ASN A 6 0.53 -9.63 -18.06
N ARG A 7 -0.43 -9.44 -17.15
CA ARG A 7 -1.57 -8.55 -17.37
C ARG A 7 -1.08 -7.11 -17.32
N HIS A 8 -1.43 -6.31 -18.33
CA HIS A 8 -1.17 -4.87 -18.36
C HIS A 8 -2.51 -4.13 -18.46
N ASP A 9 -2.77 -3.24 -17.50
CA ASP A 9 -4.01 -2.46 -17.43
C ASP A 9 -3.77 -1.07 -18.08
N TYR A 10 -4.67 -0.64 -18.96
CA TYR A 10 -4.65 0.72 -19.53
C TYR A 10 -5.50 1.64 -18.66
N ALA A 11 -4.90 2.18 -17.61
CA ALA A 11 -5.57 3.07 -16.67
C ALA A 11 -5.65 4.52 -17.21
N LEU A 12 -6.61 5.28 -16.69
CA LEU A 12 -6.65 6.72 -16.88
C LEU A 12 -5.66 7.36 -15.91
N LYS A 13 -4.92 8.36 -16.39
CA LYS A 13 -4.09 9.19 -15.52
C LYS A 13 -4.94 9.83 -14.42
N PRO A 14 -4.38 10.03 -13.21
CA PRO A 14 -5.00 10.89 -12.21
C PRO A 14 -5.48 12.21 -12.83
N THR A 15 -6.70 12.64 -12.48
CA THR A 15 -7.35 13.82 -13.06
C THR A 15 -6.67 15.14 -12.68
N GLY A 16 -5.73 15.10 -11.74
CA GLY A 16 -4.94 16.24 -11.31
C GLY A 16 -3.63 15.79 -10.68
N ARG A 17 -2.79 16.79 -10.36
CA ARG A 17 -1.49 16.59 -9.71
C ARG A 17 -1.68 15.94 -8.34
N THR A 18 -0.90 14.91 -8.05
CA THR A 18 -0.94 14.15 -6.80
C THR A 18 0.20 14.55 -5.86
N ALA A 19 0.14 14.12 -4.60
CA ALA A 19 1.27 14.22 -3.68
C ALA A 19 2.53 13.53 -4.23
N LEU A 20 2.38 12.42 -4.96
CA LEU A 20 3.50 11.72 -5.60
C LEU A 20 4.24 12.63 -6.60
N ASN A 21 3.49 13.41 -7.40
CA ASN A 21 4.10 14.38 -8.31
C ASN A 21 4.85 15.48 -7.54
N ALA A 22 4.30 15.93 -6.40
CA ALA A 22 4.96 16.94 -5.58
C ALA A 22 6.30 16.43 -5.01
N LEU A 23 6.33 15.22 -4.46
CA LEU A 23 7.55 14.60 -3.94
C LEU A 23 8.61 14.42 -5.04
N LYS A 24 8.22 13.85 -6.19
CA LYS A 24 9.13 13.66 -7.32
C LYS A 24 9.72 14.97 -7.83
N ASP A 25 8.90 16.01 -7.98
CA ASP A 25 9.36 17.30 -8.48
C ASP A 25 10.28 18.02 -7.47
N ALA A 26 10.18 17.69 -6.17
CA ALA A 26 11.12 18.12 -5.13
C ALA A 26 12.43 17.30 -5.10
N GLY A 27 12.57 16.31 -5.99
CA GLY A 27 13.78 15.46 -6.07
C GLY A 27 13.80 14.31 -5.07
N LEU A 28 12.67 13.98 -4.46
CA LEU A 28 12.54 12.86 -3.51
C LEU A 28 12.28 11.54 -4.22
N ASP A 29 12.65 10.45 -3.58
CA ASP A 29 12.33 9.10 -4.05
C ASP A 29 10.84 8.81 -3.90
N VAL A 30 10.21 8.26 -4.94
CA VAL A 30 8.84 7.75 -4.91
C VAL A 30 8.85 6.35 -5.51
N ILE A 31 9.00 5.36 -4.64
CA ILE A 31 9.18 3.96 -4.99
C ILE A 31 7.83 3.25 -4.92
N GLY A 32 7.33 2.77 -6.05
CA GLY A 32 6.07 2.02 -6.13
C GLY A 32 6.30 0.50 -6.16
N VAL A 33 5.70 -0.23 -5.23
CA VAL A 33 5.72 -1.70 -5.17
C VAL A 33 4.35 -2.28 -5.53
N GLY A 34 4.35 -3.33 -6.35
CA GLY A 34 3.13 -3.96 -6.85
C GLY A 34 2.43 -3.08 -7.89
N LYS A 35 1.14 -2.84 -7.70
CA LYS A 35 0.30 -2.14 -8.70
C LYS A 35 0.36 -0.61 -8.65
N ILE A 36 1.14 -0.03 -7.75
CA ILE A 36 1.18 1.44 -7.56
C ILE A 36 1.49 2.18 -8.86
N ASN A 37 2.48 1.71 -9.64
CA ASN A 37 2.80 2.35 -10.92
C ASN A 37 1.60 2.36 -11.89
N ASP A 38 0.89 1.23 -11.99
CA ASP A 38 -0.22 1.07 -12.92
C ASP A 38 -1.43 1.91 -12.48
N ILE A 39 -1.73 1.93 -11.18
CA ILE A 39 -2.82 2.73 -10.59
C ILE A 39 -2.62 4.23 -10.88
N PHE A 40 -1.38 4.71 -10.77
CA PHE A 40 -1.06 6.12 -11.00
C PHE A 40 -0.58 6.42 -12.42
N CYS A 41 -0.58 5.45 -13.34
CA CYS A 41 -0.02 5.59 -14.69
C CYS A 41 1.41 6.15 -14.72
N GLY A 42 2.23 5.80 -13.72
CA GLY A 42 3.59 6.31 -13.53
C GLY A 42 3.70 7.77 -13.08
N GLU A 43 2.58 8.48 -12.85
CA GLU A 43 2.58 9.86 -12.38
C GLU A 43 3.23 9.95 -10.99
N GLY A 44 4.29 10.77 -10.89
CA GLY A 44 5.01 10.95 -9.63
C GLY A 44 5.91 9.79 -9.21
N ILE A 45 5.97 8.68 -9.96
CA ILE A 45 6.82 7.53 -9.61
C ILE A 45 8.25 7.76 -10.11
N THR A 46 9.24 7.46 -9.27
CA THR A 46 10.67 7.49 -9.63
C THR A 46 11.23 6.10 -9.86
N GLN A 47 10.76 5.09 -9.12
CA GLN A 47 11.18 3.69 -9.25
C GLN A 47 9.98 2.77 -9.08
N THR A 48 9.98 1.61 -9.76
CA THR A 48 8.90 0.63 -9.64
C THR A 48 9.41 -0.80 -9.52
N TYR A 49 8.74 -1.58 -8.68
CA TYR A 49 8.98 -3.00 -8.46
C TYR A 49 7.67 -3.78 -8.64
N HIS A 50 7.59 -4.60 -9.68
CA HIS A 50 6.45 -5.47 -9.91
C HIS A 50 6.43 -6.64 -8.91
N SER A 51 5.26 -6.94 -8.35
CA SER A 51 5.08 -8.06 -7.41
C SER A 51 4.09 -9.09 -7.97
N ASP A 52 4.48 -10.37 -7.94
CA ASP A 52 3.62 -11.48 -8.38
C ASP A 52 2.61 -11.97 -7.32
N SER A 53 2.77 -11.55 -6.07
CA SER A 53 1.91 -11.87 -4.93
C SER A 53 2.12 -10.87 -3.77
N SER A 54 1.22 -10.85 -2.80
CA SER A 54 1.37 -10.04 -1.58
C SER A 54 2.62 -10.43 -0.79
N VAL A 55 2.99 -11.71 -0.76
CA VAL A 55 4.23 -12.17 -0.11
C VAL A 55 5.47 -11.64 -0.84
N HIS A 56 5.48 -11.67 -2.18
CA HIS A 56 6.58 -11.08 -2.96
C HIS A 56 6.66 -9.56 -2.74
N GLY A 57 5.53 -8.85 -2.72
CA GLY A 57 5.48 -7.42 -2.43
C GLY A 57 6.02 -7.07 -1.04
N MET A 58 5.69 -7.87 -0.02
CA MET A 58 6.27 -7.71 1.32
C MET A 58 7.78 -7.93 1.34
N GLN A 59 8.29 -8.96 0.65
CA GLN A 59 9.73 -9.20 0.56
C GLN A 59 10.46 -8.03 -0.12
N GLN A 60 9.94 -7.53 -1.25
CA GLN A 60 10.49 -6.36 -1.93
C GLN A 60 10.50 -5.12 -1.02
N THR A 61 9.43 -4.92 -0.25
CA THR A 61 9.31 -3.81 0.70
C THR A 61 10.39 -3.89 1.78
N ILE A 62 10.63 -5.08 2.35
CA ILE A 62 11.70 -5.33 3.32
C ILE A 62 13.07 -5.05 2.71
N ASP A 63 13.31 -5.49 1.47
CA ASP A 63 14.58 -5.27 0.78
C ASP A 63 14.81 -3.79 0.44
N ILE A 64 13.75 -3.04 0.12
CA ILE A 64 13.80 -1.59 -0.10
C ILE A 64 14.08 -0.85 1.21
N CYS A 65 13.45 -1.26 2.33
CA CYS A 65 13.67 -0.67 3.66
C CYS A 65 15.15 -0.70 4.07
N LYS A 66 15.91 -1.70 3.59
CA LYS A 66 17.36 -1.84 3.84
C LYS A 66 18.23 -0.90 3.00
N LYS A 67 17.70 -0.37 1.90
CA LYS A 67 18.42 0.56 1.02
C LYS A 67 18.37 1.98 1.58
N ASP A 68 19.34 2.79 1.19
CA ASP A 68 19.32 4.22 1.46
C ASP A 68 18.45 4.90 0.39
N PHE A 69 17.35 5.52 0.83
CA PHE A 69 16.46 6.33 -0.01
C PHE A 69 15.83 7.42 0.86
N HIS A 70 15.46 8.54 0.24
CA HIS A 70 14.83 9.65 0.95
C HIS A 70 13.54 10.06 0.23
N GLY A 71 12.41 9.68 0.81
CA GLY A 71 11.09 9.92 0.22
C GLY A 71 10.08 8.85 0.63
N LEU A 72 9.25 8.40 -0.31
CA LEU A 72 8.12 7.50 -0.09
C LEU A 72 8.35 6.13 -0.76
N CYS A 73 8.22 5.06 0.02
CA CYS A 73 7.97 3.71 -0.50
C CYS A 73 6.48 3.37 -0.37
N PHE A 74 5.77 3.29 -1.48
CA PHE A 74 4.33 3.05 -1.54
C PHE A 74 4.05 1.65 -2.09
N VAL A 75 3.31 0.83 -1.33
CA VAL A 75 3.14 -0.59 -1.59
C VAL A 75 1.66 -0.94 -1.73
N ASN A 76 1.31 -1.68 -2.77
CA ASN A 76 -0.02 -2.29 -2.91
C ASN A 76 0.08 -3.83 -2.87
N LEU A 77 -0.63 -4.45 -1.92
CA LEU A 77 -0.69 -5.90 -1.74
C LEU A 77 -2.01 -6.46 -2.28
N VAL A 78 -2.02 -6.79 -3.58
CA VAL A 78 -3.27 -7.00 -4.32
C VAL A 78 -4.00 -8.33 -4.07
N ASP A 79 -3.35 -9.33 -3.46
CA ASP A 79 -3.95 -10.67 -3.35
C ASP A 79 -5.24 -10.68 -2.51
N PHE A 80 -5.34 -9.80 -1.51
CA PHE A 80 -6.55 -9.58 -0.71
C PHE A 80 -7.78 -9.37 -1.60
N ASP A 81 -7.67 -8.50 -2.59
CA ASP A 81 -8.73 -8.18 -3.52
C ASP A 81 -8.89 -9.24 -4.63
N ALA A 82 -7.79 -9.51 -5.34
CA ALA A 82 -7.82 -10.26 -6.61
C ALA A 82 -7.98 -11.78 -6.45
N LEU A 83 -7.53 -12.34 -5.31
CA LEU A 83 -7.60 -13.78 -5.05
C LEU A 83 -8.70 -14.13 -4.05
N TRP A 84 -9.01 -13.26 -3.09
CA TRP A 84 -9.83 -13.62 -1.93
C TRP A 84 -11.16 -12.86 -1.86
N GLY A 85 -11.14 -11.53 -1.94
CA GLY A 85 -12.33 -10.66 -1.85
C GLY A 85 -13.33 -10.91 -2.98
N HIS A 86 -12.93 -10.66 -4.22
CA HIS A 86 -13.79 -10.87 -5.41
C HIS A 86 -14.27 -12.32 -5.58
N ARG A 87 -13.58 -13.28 -4.96
CA ARG A 87 -13.93 -14.71 -5.01
C ARG A 87 -14.77 -15.17 -3.82
N ARG A 88 -15.14 -14.26 -2.91
CA ARG A 88 -15.91 -14.54 -1.70
C ARG A 88 -15.36 -15.74 -0.95
N ASN A 89 -14.05 -15.70 -0.67
CA ASN A 89 -13.34 -16.77 0.04
C ASN A 89 -12.79 -16.26 1.38
N PRO A 90 -13.58 -16.34 2.47
CA PRO A 90 -13.16 -15.86 3.79
C PRO A 90 -11.95 -16.59 4.35
N GLU A 91 -11.85 -17.90 4.14
CA GLU A 91 -10.73 -18.71 4.65
C GLU A 91 -9.42 -18.33 3.96
N GLY A 92 -9.45 -18.16 2.64
CA GLY A 92 -8.30 -17.67 1.88
C GLY A 92 -7.89 -16.26 2.29
N TYR A 93 -8.86 -15.37 2.50
CA TYR A 93 -8.62 -14.00 2.96
C TYR A 93 -7.95 -13.99 4.34
N GLY A 94 -8.47 -14.77 5.31
CA GLY A 94 -7.90 -14.87 6.65
C GLY A 94 -6.47 -15.39 6.65
N ARG A 95 -6.18 -16.45 5.87
CA ARG A 95 -4.81 -16.97 5.70
C ARG A 95 -3.86 -15.94 5.06
N GLU A 96 -4.36 -15.07 4.20
CA GLU A 96 -3.55 -14.00 3.61
C GLU A 96 -3.21 -12.91 4.64
N ILE A 97 -4.15 -12.59 5.54
CA ILE A 97 -3.91 -11.67 6.67
C ILE A 97 -2.79 -12.23 7.56
N GLU A 98 -2.83 -13.52 7.90
CA GLU A 98 -1.78 -14.16 8.71
C GLU A 98 -0.38 -14.13 8.04
N LYS A 99 -0.32 -14.25 6.71
CA LYS A 99 0.95 -14.13 5.97
C LYS A 99 1.46 -12.69 6.00
N PHE A 100 0.56 -11.73 5.78
CA PHE A 100 0.89 -10.32 5.86
C PHE A 100 1.42 -9.96 7.26
N ASP A 101 0.73 -10.39 8.33
CA ASP A 101 1.11 -10.12 9.71
C ASP A 101 2.53 -10.63 10.04
N ARG A 102 2.88 -11.84 9.60
CA ARG A 102 4.26 -12.36 9.71
C ARG A 102 5.29 -11.50 8.96
N GLY A 103 4.94 -11.06 7.75
CA GLY A 103 5.79 -10.17 6.95
C GLY A 103 5.96 -8.79 7.61
N LEU A 104 4.88 -8.25 8.17
CA LEU A 104 4.88 -6.99 8.90
C LEU A 104 5.81 -7.04 10.10
N GLY A 105 5.79 -8.13 10.88
CA GLY A 105 6.74 -8.32 11.98
C GLY A 105 8.21 -8.29 11.53
N THR A 106 8.51 -8.79 10.34
CA THR A 106 9.87 -8.71 9.76
C THR A 106 10.20 -7.28 9.33
N LEU A 107 9.28 -6.61 8.63
CA LEU A 107 9.46 -5.22 8.20
C LEU A 107 9.71 -4.28 9.39
N MET A 108 8.93 -4.42 10.47
CA MET A 108 9.06 -3.58 11.66
C MET A 108 10.46 -3.64 12.31
N ASN A 109 11.14 -4.78 12.22
CA ASN A 109 12.51 -4.91 12.75
C ASN A 109 13.53 -4.11 11.93
N GLU A 110 13.29 -3.97 10.63
CA GLU A 110 14.20 -3.32 9.66
C GLU A 110 14.02 -1.80 9.59
N LEU A 111 12.90 -1.25 10.08
CA LEU A 111 12.65 0.19 10.13
C LEU A 111 13.76 0.93 10.88
N ARG A 112 14.17 2.09 10.40
CA ARG A 112 15.08 3.00 11.09
C ARG A 112 14.32 3.84 12.13
N GLU A 113 15.07 4.56 12.96
CA GLU A 113 14.50 5.41 14.01
C GLU A 113 13.63 6.54 13.43
N ASP A 114 14.00 7.06 12.25
CA ASP A 114 13.32 8.14 11.55
C ASP A 114 12.31 7.68 10.50
N ASP A 115 12.09 6.37 10.34
CA ASP A 115 11.07 5.86 9.42
C ASP A 115 9.66 5.96 10.04
N LEU A 116 8.68 6.20 9.17
CA LEU A 116 7.25 6.15 9.46
C LEU A 116 6.59 5.08 8.58
N LEU A 117 5.95 4.10 9.22
CA LEU A 117 5.10 3.11 8.57
C LEU A 117 3.63 3.52 8.71
N ILE A 118 2.91 3.57 7.59
CA ILE A 118 1.46 3.77 7.55
C ILE A 118 0.82 2.56 6.89
N LEU A 119 -0.16 1.95 7.56
CA LEU A 119 -0.99 0.86 7.04
C LEU A 119 -2.42 1.36 6.82
N THR A 120 -2.97 1.09 5.65
CA THR A 120 -4.35 1.44 5.29
C THR A 120 -4.91 0.53 4.19
N ALA A 121 -6.15 0.77 3.79
CA ALA A 121 -6.79 0.17 2.61
C ALA A 121 -7.43 1.26 1.75
N ASP A 122 -7.85 0.92 0.54
CA ASP A 122 -8.49 1.83 -0.42
C ASP A 122 -10.01 1.63 -0.51
N HIS A 123 -10.52 0.47 -0.11
CA HIS A 123 -11.94 0.16 0.01
C HIS A 123 -12.15 -1.15 0.79
N GLY A 124 -13.42 -1.54 0.97
CA GLY A 124 -13.79 -2.88 1.45
C GLY A 124 -13.92 -3.88 0.29
N ASN A 125 -13.77 -5.16 0.60
CA ASN A 125 -14.16 -6.25 -0.29
C ASN A 125 -14.53 -7.49 0.53
N ASP A 126 -15.63 -7.38 1.29
CA ASP A 126 -16.09 -8.39 2.24
C ASP A 126 -16.25 -9.76 1.56
N PRO A 127 -15.47 -10.79 1.96
CA PRO A 127 -15.51 -12.10 1.32
C PRO A 127 -16.75 -12.93 1.68
N THR A 128 -17.62 -12.44 2.56
CA THR A 128 -18.90 -13.06 2.92
C THR A 128 -20.11 -12.37 2.28
N TYR A 129 -19.88 -11.21 1.63
CA TYR A 129 -20.93 -10.44 1.00
C TYR A 129 -21.49 -11.13 -0.26
N THR A 130 -22.69 -10.75 -0.67
CA THR A 130 -23.28 -11.24 -1.92
C THR A 130 -22.66 -10.54 -3.14
N GLY A 131 -22.86 -11.12 -4.33
CA GLY A 131 -22.23 -10.61 -5.56
C GLY A 131 -20.70 -10.75 -5.54
N THR A 132 -20.02 -10.01 -6.42
CA THR A 132 -18.56 -10.11 -6.61
C THR A 132 -17.86 -8.76 -6.57
N ASP A 133 -18.57 -7.66 -6.31
CA ASP A 133 -18.00 -6.31 -6.35
C ASP A 133 -17.48 -5.85 -4.99
N HIS A 134 -16.76 -4.72 -4.96
CA HIS A 134 -16.28 -4.09 -3.73
C HIS A 134 -17.41 -3.65 -2.81
N THR A 135 -17.07 -3.47 -1.53
CA THR A 135 -17.97 -2.99 -0.48
C THR A 135 -17.55 -1.60 0.00
N ARG A 136 -18.52 -0.74 0.28
CA ARG A 136 -18.25 0.63 0.77
C ARG A 136 -18.07 0.61 2.28
N GLU A 137 -16.82 0.57 2.72
CA GLU A 137 -16.44 0.45 4.14
C GLU A 137 -15.48 1.57 4.56
N TYR A 138 -15.39 1.79 5.87
CA TYR A 138 -14.25 2.48 6.45
C TYR A 138 -12.98 1.66 6.23
N VAL A 139 -11.84 2.34 6.13
CA VAL A 139 -10.52 1.70 6.03
C VAL A 139 -9.72 1.95 7.30
N PRO A 140 -8.88 1.00 7.73
CA PRO A 140 -8.03 1.23 8.88
C PRO A 140 -6.99 2.31 8.57
N PHE A 141 -6.54 3.02 9.60
CA PHE A 141 -5.34 3.83 9.56
C PHE A 141 -4.52 3.49 10.79
N ILE A 142 -3.31 2.96 10.56
CA ILE A 142 -2.35 2.65 11.62
C ILE A 142 -1.03 3.31 11.23
N ALA A 143 -0.50 4.15 12.11
CA ALA A 143 0.81 4.77 11.94
C ALA A 143 1.75 4.29 13.03
N TYR A 144 2.99 3.97 12.66
CA TYR A 144 4.01 3.49 13.57
C TYR A 144 5.39 4.06 13.21
N SER A 145 6.14 4.49 14.21
CA SER A 145 7.56 4.81 14.09
C SER A 145 8.27 4.44 15.39
N LYS A 146 9.54 4.03 15.31
CA LYS A 146 10.36 3.72 16.50
C LYS A 146 10.54 4.93 17.43
N LYS A 147 10.43 6.15 16.90
CA LYS A 147 10.46 7.40 17.67
C LYS A 147 9.17 7.73 18.43
N MET A 148 8.06 7.03 18.18
CA MET A 148 6.79 7.32 18.86
C MET A 148 6.90 7.00 20.35
N LYS A 149 6.67 8.02 21.19
CA LYS A 149 6.62 7.89 22.65
C LYS A 149 5.20 7.79 23.19
N GLU A 150 4.25 8.29 22.41
CA GLU A 150 2.83 8.30 22.74
C GLU A 150 2.08 7.46 21.71
N THR A 151 1.01 6.82 22.17
CA THR A 151 0.13 6.00 21.35
C THR A 151 -1.31 6.33 21.72
N GLY A 152 -2.23 6.12 20.80
CA GLY A 152 -3.64 6.39 21.05
C GLY A 152 -4.46 6.32 19.78
N ALA A 153 -5.77 6.30 19.96
CA ALA A 153 -6.69 6.47 18.85
C ALA A 153 -6.63 7.92 18.36
N ILE A 154 -6.66 8.10 17.04
CA ILE A 154 -6.92 9.39 16.41
C ILE A 154 -8.38 9.47 15.99
N GLU A 155 -8.89 10.69 15.83
CA GLU A 155 -10.23 10.89 15.32
C GLU A 155 -10.34 10.43 13.86
N ASN A 156 -11.52 9.91 13.51
CA ASN A 156 -11.84 9.55 12.13
C ASN A 156 -11.67 10.76 11.22
N GLN A 157 -11.21 10.50 10.01
CA GLN A 157 -10.97 11.52 8.99
C GLN A 157 -12.04 11.43 7.90
N ASP A 158 -12.41 12.59 7.34
CA ASP A 158 -13.45 12.69 6.32
C ASP A 158 -13.00 12.22 4.94
N THR A 159 -11.68 12.06 4.73
CA THR A 159 -11.10 11.72 3.43
C THR A 159 -9.78 10.97 3.57
N PHE A 160 -9.49 10.07 2.62
CA PHE A 160 -8.19 9.41 2.51
C PHE A 160 -7.07 10.38 2.10
N ALA A 161 -7.42 11.54 1.54
CA ALA A 161 -6.47 12.56 1.11
C ALA A 161 -5.58 13.07 2.26
N VAL A 162 -6.01 12.90 3.53
CA VAL A 162 -5.19 13.21 4.70
C VAL A 162 -3.85 12.48 4.70
N ILE A 163 -3.77 11.26 4.18
CA ILE A 163 -2.51 10.51 4.07
C ILE A 163 -1.54 11.24 3.13
N GLY A 164 -2.04 11.64 1.95
CA GLY A 164 -1.25 12.40 0.99
C GLY A 164 -0.83 13.77 1.53
N ALA A 165 -1.71 14.43 2.29
CA ALA A 165 -1.40 15.69 2.95
C ALA A 165 -0.29 15.53 4.01
N SER A 166 -0.38 14.51 4.89
CA SER A 166 0.65 14.24 5.90
C SER A 166 1.99 13.86 5.27
N VAL A 167 2.00 13.08 4.19
CA VAL A 167 3.23 12.76 3.45
C VAL A 167 3.84 14.02 2.84
N ALA A 168 3.02 14.89 2.23
CA ALA A 168 3.50 16.13 1.65
C ALA A 168 3.96 17.18 2.68
N GLU A 169 3.40 17.17 3.89
CA GLU A 169 3.84 18.05 4.99
C GLU A 169 5.15 17.57 5.62
N ASN A 170 5.40 16.26 5.65
CA ASN A 170 6.60 15.67 6.24
C ASN A 170 7.89 15.99 5.47
N PHE A 171 7.79 16.20 4.15
CA PHE A 171 8.94 16.43 3.26
C PHE A 171 8.97 17.86 2.72
#